data_AF-A0AAN0IK60-F1
#
_entry.id   AF-A0AAN0IK60-F1
#
_cell.length_a   1.000
_cell.length_b   1.000
_cell.length_c   1.000
_cell.angle_alpha   90.00
_cell.angle_beta   90.00
_cell.angle_gamma   90.00
#
_symmetry.space_group_name_H-M   'P 1'
#
loop_
_entity.id
_entity.type
_entity.pdbx_description
1 polymer ?
#
loop_
_entity_poly.entity_id
_entity_poly.type
_entity_poly.pdbx_seq_one_letter_code
_entity_poly.pdbx_strand_id
1 'polypeptide(L)'
;MKDKNNGEAMFISEARLSHPYPLIAEMIGDKMAEEIGINNQVVPFLLPKMPPNRPDNIVVGELYEVDSSMCAVLDKLEEHPIWYLRTPTQCILTGTPSDKFPGLSKGSTVDCEVYFYNKTDLTPEWYSRPYISDYQEN
;
A
#
# COMPACT_ATOMS: atom_id res chain seq x y z
N MET A 1 -4.14 -2.47 12.35
CA MET A 1 -4.51 -3.91 12.36
C MET A 1 -4.50 -4.59 13.75
N LYS A 2 -4.14 -3.93 14.86
CA LYS A 2 -4.02 -4.60 16.18
C LYS A 2 -5.31 -4.62 17.02
N ASP A 3 -6.31 -3.81 16.66
CA ASP A 3 -7.60 -3.83 17.34
C ASP A 3 -8.45 -5.00 16.83
N LYS A 4 -8.77 -5.93 17.73
CA LYS A 4 -9.56 -7.13 17.43
C LYS A 4 -11.01 -6.83 17.11
N ASN A 5 -11.50 -5.64 17.44
CA ASN A 5 -12.86 -5.23 17.10
C ASN A 5 -13.02 -4.86 15.62
N ASN A 6 -11.92 -4.70 14.89
CA ASN A 6 -11.94 -4.29 13.48
C ASN A 6 -12.08 -5.48 12.52
N GLY A 7 -12.04 -6.72 13.00
CA GLY A 7 -11.96 -7.94 12.16
C GLY A 7 -10.60 -8.63 12.26
N GLU A 8 -10.36 -9.61 11.41
CA GLU A 8 -9.11 -10.38 11.36
C GLU A 8 -8.16 -9.89 10.27
N ALA A 9 -6.87 -9.79 10.62
CA ALA A 9 -5.76 -9.57 9.70
C ALA A 9 -4.61 -10.52 10.07
N MET A 10 -4.23 -11.39 9.15
CA MET A 10 -3.23 -12.41 9.37
C MET A 10 -2.04 -12.22 8.43
N PHE A 11 -0.86 -11.99 9.01
CA PHE A 11 0.36 -11.87 8.23
C PHE A 11 0.66 -13.17 7.49
N ILE A 12 0.88 -13.06 6.18
CA ILE A 12 1.28 -14.16 5.32
C ILE A 12 2.81 -14.15 5.16
N SER A 13 3.37 -13.08 4.60
CA SER A 13 4.80 -12.93 4.36
C SER A 13 5.16 -11.49 3.97
N GLU A 14 6.45 -11.17 4.00
CA GLU A 14 6.98 -10.03 3.24
C GLU A 14 6.79 -10.29 1.74
N ALA A 15 6.49 -9.25 0.99
CA ALA A 15 6.24 -9.33 -0.44
C ALA A 15 6.73 -8.07 -1.17
N ARG A 16 6.73 -8.14 -2.49
CA ARG A 16 6.89 -6.98 -3.37
C ARG A 16 5.82 -6.98 -4.44
N LEU A 17 5.46 -5.81 -4.96
CA LEU A 17 4.59 -5.74 -6.13
C LEU A 17 5.27 -6.42 -7.33
N SER A 18 4.46 -7.12 -8.12
CA SER A 18 4.90 -7.78 -9.35
C SER A 18 5.25 -6.77 -10.45
N HIS A 19 4.54 -5.63 -10.46
CA HIS A 19 4.71 -4.53 -11.40
C HIS A 19 5.30 -3.30 -10.71
N PRO A 20 6.05 -2.45 -11.42
CA PRO A 20 6.60 -1.23 -10.86
C PRO A 20 5.52 -0.16 -10.70
N TYR A 21 5.62 0.60 -9.60
CA TYR A 21 4.75 1.74 -9.28
C TYR A 21 5.54 2.84 -8.57
N PRO A 22 5.20 4.12 -8.80
CA PRO A 22 5.77 5.20 -8.01
C PRO A 22 5.20 5.14 -6.60
N LEU A 23 6.06 5.06 -5.61
CA LEU A 23 5.72 5.34 -4.23
C LEU A 23 6.50 6.57 -3.81
N ILE A 24 5.80 7.60 -3.38
CA ILE A 24 6.40 8.85 -2.91
C ILE A 24 6.01 9.07 -1.45
N ALA A 25 6.82 9.81 -0.70
CA ALA A 25 6.49 10.22 0.66
C ALA A 25 6.46 11.76 0.71
N GLU A 26 5.31 12.33 1.04
CA GLU A 26 5.13 13.78 1.07
C GLU A 26 4.79 14.26 2.47
N MET A 27 5.29 15.45 2.81
CA MET A 27 4.89 16.16 4.02
C MET A 27 3.58 16.89 3.76
N ILE A 28 2.53 16.54 4.51
CA ILE A 28 1.17 17.07 4.30
C ILE A 28 0.85 18.31 5.16
N GLY A 29 1.71 18.64 6.13
CA GLY A 29 1.58 19.79 7.04
C GLY A 29 0.56 19.58 8.17
N ASP A 30 0.63 20.43 9.20
CA ASP A 30 -0.14 20.29 10.45
C ASP A 30 -1.65 20.19 10.23
N LYS A 31 -2.20 21.07 9.38
CA LYS A 31 -3.64 21.17 9.17
C LYS A 31 -4.22 19.89 8.56
N MET A 32 -3.54 19.34 7.54
CA MET A 32 -4.01 18.11 6.90
C MET A 32 -3.79 16.91 7.81
N ALA A 33 -2.67 16.88 8.56
CA ALA A 33 -2.42 15.83 9.55
C ALA A 33 -3.51 15.79 10.65
N GLU A 34 -3.95 16.96 11.13
CA GLU A 34 -5.07 17.08 12.07
C GLU A 34 -6.40 16.62 11.46
N GLU A 35 -6.69 17.04 10.22
CA GLU A 35 -7.93 16.67 9.51
C GLU A 35 -8.06 15.16 9.31
N ILE A 36 -6.96 14.47 8.98
CA ILE A 36 -6.95 13.00 8.78
C ILE A 36 -6.57 12.21 10.03
N GLY A 37 -6.32 12.90 11.16
CA GLY A 37 -6.11 12.28 12.47
C GLY A 37 -4.80 11.50 12.62
N ILE A 38 -3.72 11.89 11.93
CA ILE A 38 -2.41 11.25 12.05
C ILE A 38 -1.39 12.17 12.75
N ASN A 39 -0.51 11.56 13.55
CA ASN A 39 0.55 12.30 14.24
C ASN A 39 1.81 12.46 13.39
N ASN A 40 1.96 11.63 12.36
CA ASN A 40 3.08 11.71 11.42
C ASN A 40 2.67 12.56 10.22
N GLN A 41 3.46 13.58 9.89
CA GLN A 41 3.16 14.47 8.78
C GLN A 41 3.65 13.94 7.44
N VAL A 42 4.39 12.84 7.43
CA VAL A 42 4.85 12.20 6.20
C VAL A 42 3.87 11.09 5.85
N VAL A 43 3.26 11.20 4.67
CA VAL A 43 2.31 10.21 4.16
C VAL A 43 2.86 9.57 2.89
N PRO A 44 2.89 8.22 2.81
CA PRO A 44 3.22 7.52 1.58
C PRO A 44 2.04 7.54 0.60
N PHE A 45 2.30 7.86 -0.66
CA PHE A 45 1.32 7.83 -1.75
C PHE A 45 1.79 6.88 -2.85
N LEU A 46 1.07 5.76 -3.03
CA LEU A 46 1.30 4.82 -4.12
C LEU A 46 0.52 5.25 -5.36
N LEU A 47 1.21 5.68 -6.40
CA LEU A 47 0.58 6.19 -7.63
C LEU A 47 0.20 5.04 -8.58
N PRO A 48 -0.91 5.15 -9.32
CA PRO A 48 -1.50 4.02 -10.05
C PRO A 48 -0.73 3.58 -11.31
N LYS A 49 0.27 4.35 -11.77
CA LYS A 49 1.00 4.05 -13.01
C LYS A 49 2.40 4.66 -13.04
N MET A 50 3.37 3.90 -13.52
CA MET A 50 4.71 4.42 -13.84
C MET A 50 4.70 5.32 -15.07
N PRO A 51 5.33 6.51 -15.01
CA PRO A 51 5.54 7.34 -16.20
C PRO A 51 6.64 6.74 -17.08
N PRO A 52 6.54 6.86 -18.43
CA PRO A 52 7.43 6.15 -19.36
C PRO A 52 8.89 6.60 -19.34
N ASN A 53 9.19 7.78 -18.78
CA ASN A 53 10.52 8.39 -18.77
C ASN A 53 11.19 8.35 -17.39
N ARG A 54 10.77 7.45 -16.52
CA ARG A 54 11.33 7.27 -15.17
C ARG A 54 11.77 5.82 -14.98
N PRO A 55 12.82 5.58 -14.18
CA PRO A 55 13.24 4.22 -13.86
C PRO A 55 12.14 3.48 -13.10
N ASP A 56 12.01 2.19 -13.34
CA ASP A 56 11.11 1.31 -12.62
C ASP A 56 11.35 1.36 -11.11
N ASN A 57 10.27 1.34 -10.33
CA ASN A 57 10.32 1.27 -8.87
C ASN A 57 9.46 0.10 -8.39
N ILE A 58 10.10 -0.93 -7.83
CA ILE A 58 9.40 -2.09 -7.28
C ILE A 58 9.19 -1.86 -5.79
N VAL A 59 7.93 -1.68 -5.41
CA VAL A 59 7.54 -1.43 -4.02
C VAL A 59 7.51 -2.75 -3.24
N VAL A 60 8.13 -2.74 -2.06
CA VAL A 60 8.10 -3.84 -1.08
C VAL A 60 7.11 -3.51 0.03
N GLY A 61 6.62 -4.55 0.70
CA GLY A 61 5.71 -4.43 1.82
C GLY A 61 5.35 -5.79 2.39
N GLU A 62 4.18 -5.88 3.00
CA GLU A 62 3.70 -7.07 3.68
C GLU A 62 2.39 -7.53 3.04
N LEU A 63 2.19 -8.86 2.96
CA LEU A 63 0.94 -9.45 2.52
C LEU A 63 0.17 -9.99 3.73
N TYR A 64 -1.11 -9.63 3.79
CA TYR A 64 -2.04 -10.06 4.82
C TYR A 64 -3.27 -10.73 4.21
N GLU A 65 -3.75 -11.81 4.83
CA GLU A 65 -5.12 -12.26 4.65
C GLU A 65 -6.01 -11.45 5.60
N VAL A 66 -7.08 -10.85 5.07
CA VAL A 66 -8.02 -10.05 5.85
C VAL A 66 -9.44 -10.53 5.64
N ASP A 67 -10.26 -10.50 6.70
CA ASP A 67 -11.68 -10.76 6.55
C ASP A 67 -12.44 -9.53 6.00
N SER A 68 -13.72 -9.72 5.67
CA SER A 68 -14.56 -8.64 5.14
C SER A 68 -14.78 -7.48 6.12
N SER A 69 -14.74 -7.76 7.43
CA SER A 69 -14.91 -6.73 8.46
C SER A 69 -13.69 -5.80 8.49
N MET A 70 -12.48 -6.38 8.51
CA MET A 70 -11.23 -5.65 8.46
C MET A 70 -11.11 -4.89 7.15
N CYS A 71 -11.48 -5.52 6.03
CA CYS A 71 -11.48 -4.86 4.74
C CYS A 71 -12.37 -3.61 4.72
N ALA A 72 -13.56 -3.64 5.33
CA ALA A 72 -14.44 -2.48 5.43
C ALA A 72 -13.87 -1.37 6.33
N VAL A 73 -13.15 -1.74 7.39
CA VAL A 73 -12.44 -0.77 8.24
C VAL A 73 -11.30 -0.10 7.47
N LEU A 74 -10.54 -0.87 6.69
CA LEU A 74 -9.46 -0.33 5.84
C LEU A 74 -10.03 0.60 4.76
N ASP A 75 -11.11 0.22 4.08
CA ASP A 75 -11.76 1.10 3.10
C ASP A 75 -12.19 2.44 3.71
N LYS A 76 -12.70 2.43 4.95
CA LYS A 76 -13.04 3.66 5.65
C LYS A 76 -11.81 4.49 6.03
N LEU A 77 -10.74 3.84 6.50
CA LEU A 77 -9.49 4.50 6.91
C LEU A 77 -8.80 5.18 5.72
N GLU A 78 -8.77 4.50 4.58
CA GLU A 78 -8.18 4.98 3.32
C GLU A 78 -9.14 5.90 2.54
N GLU A 79 -10.29 6.26 3.15
CA GLU A 79 -11.37 7.02 2.54
C GLU A 79 -11.71 6.57 1.11
N HIS A 80 -11.78 5.25 0.89
CA HIS A 80 -12.11 4.65 -0.38
C HIS A 80 -13.57 4.94 -0.78
N PRO A 81 -13.88 5.30 -2.04
CA PRO A 81 -12.98 5.49 -3.18
C PRO A 81 -12.57 6.95 -3.42
N ILE A 82 -12.61 7.83 -2.41
CA ILE A 82 -12.33 9.26 -2.58
C ILE A 82 -10.83 9.51 -2.64
N TRP A 83 -10.08 9.12 -1.60
CA TRP A 83 -8.63 9.36 -1.54
C TRP A 83 -7.82 8.23 -2.15
N TYR A 84 -8.21 6.99 -1.88
CA TYR A 84 -7.56 5.81 -2.42
C TYR A 84 -8.54 4.85 -3.10
N LEU A 85 -8.06 4.17 -4.13
CA LEU A 85 -8.80 3.16 -4.87
C LEU A 85 -8.19 1.78 -4.57
N ARG A 86 -8.95 0.94 -3.85
CA ARG A 86 -8.62 -0.47 -3.69
C ARG A 86 -8.70 -1.15 -5.05
N THR A 87 -7.56 -1.66 -5.52
CA THR A 87 -7.40 -2.18 -6.87
C THR A 87 -6.75 -3.57 -6.81
N PRO A 88 -7.29 -4.58 -7.52
CA PRO A 88 -6.65 -5.88 -7.67
C PRO A 88 -5.31 -5.76 -8.40
N THR A 89 -4.30 -6.47 -7.90
CA THR A 89 -2.96 -6.57 -8.48
C THR A 89 -2.31 -7.90 -8.08
N GLN A 90 -1.02 -8.04 -8.32
CA GLN A 90 -0.24 -9.21 -7.95
C GLN A 90 1.01 -8.80 -7.17
N CYS A 91 1.34 -9.58 -6.16
CA CYS A 91 2.59 -9.50 -5.43
C CYS A 91 3.40 -10.80 -5.56
N ILE A 92 4.69 -10.72 -5.27
CA ILE A 92 5.62 -11.85 -5.23
C ILE A 92 6.16 -11.93 -3.81
N LEU A 93 6.03 -13.08 -3.16
CA LEU A 93 6.49 -13.29 -1.80
C LEU A 93 8.03 -13.25 -1.74
N THR A 94 8.58 -12.45 -0.84
CA THR A 94 10.03 -12.28 -0.66
C THR A 94 10.52 -12.93 0.64
N GLY A 95 9.65 -13.04 1.63
CA GLY A 95 9.90 -13.69 2.91
C GLY A 95 9.54 -15.18 2.92
N THR A 96 9.61 -15.78 4.11
CA THR A 96 9.07 -17.12 4.38
C THR A 96 7.59 -17.00 4.71
N PRO A 97 6.68 -17.65 3.98
CA PRO A 97 5.25 -17.60 4.29
C PRO A 97 4.91 -18.31 5.60
N SER A 98 3.87 -17.82 6.29
CA SER A 98 3.31 -18.44 7.50
C SER A 98 2.81 -19.86 7.24
N ASP A 99 3.06 -20.78 8.19
CA ASP A 99 2.64 -22.20 8.12
C ASP A 99 1.12 -22.39 7.98
N LYS A 100 0.34 -21.35 8.26
CA LYS A 100 -1.12 -21.34 8.09
C LYS A 100 -1.56 -21.31 6.63
N PHE A 101 -0.65 -21.02 5.69
CA PHE A 101 -0.91 -20.94 4.26
C PHE A 101 -0.14 -22.04 3.50
N PRO A 102 -0.50 -23.32 3.66
CA PRO A 102 0.18 -24.40 2.98
C PRO A 102 0.02 -24.25 1.47
N GLY A 103 1.14 -24.31 0.74
CA GLY A 103 1.18 -24.14 -0.71
C GLY A 103 1.79 -22.80 -1.17
N LEU A 104 1.98 -21.85 -0.25
CA LEU A 104 2.78 -20.66 -0.52
C LEU A 104 4.25 -20.92 -0.20
N SER A 105 5.13 -20.37 -1.02
CA SER A 105 6.58 -20.40 -0.82
C SER A 105 7.20 -19.06 -1.21
N LYS A 106 8.43 -18.81 -0.77
CA LYS A 106 9.19 -17.66 -1.26
C LYS A 106 9.25 -17.69 -2.79
N GLY A 107 8.87 -16.60 -3.44
CA GLY A 107 8.78 -16.49 -4.90
C GLY A 107 7.41 -16.84 -5.49
N SER A 108 6.43 -17.30 -4.69
CA SER A 108 5.05 -17.44 -5.14
C SER A 108 4.47 -16.09 -5.58
N THR A 109 3.79 -16.06 -6.73
CA THR A 109 2.96 -14.93 -7.15
C THR A 109 1.55 -15.10 -6.59
N VAL A 110 1.01 -14.06 -5.96
CA VAL A 110 -0.31 -14.10 -5.31
C VAL A 110 -1.12 -12.88 -5.75
N ASP A 111 -2.37 -13.10 -6.12
CA ASP A 111 -3.34 -12.03 -6.36
C ASP A 111 -3.65 -11.33 -5.03
N CYS A 112 -3.61 -10.01 -5.00
CA CYS A 112 -3.87 -9.21 -3.83
C CYS A 112 -4.59 -7.91 -4.20
N GLU A 113 -5.02 -7.16 -3.19
CA GLU A 113 -5.60 -5.84 -3.38
C GLU A 113 -4.72 -4.79 -2.70
N VAL A 114 -4.55 -3.64 -3.35
CA VAL A 114 -3.72 -2.54 -2.88
C VAL A 114 -4.46 -1.22 -3.06
N TYR A 115 -4.27 -0.29 -2.13
CA TYR A 115 -4.82 1.06 -2.20
C TYR A 115 -3.88 1.96 -3.01
N PHE A 116 -4.33 2.38 -4.19
CA PHE A 116 -3.63 3.38 -5.00
C PHE A 116 -4.23 4.76 -4.81
N TYR A 117 -3.39 5.79 -4.81
CA TYR A 117 -3.85 7.16 -4.68
C TYR A 117 -4.79 7.53 -5.84
N ASN A 118 -6.01 7.93 -5.50
CA ASN A 118 -7.11 8.10 -6.45
C ASN A 118 -7.37 9.57 -6.81
N LYS A 119 -6.30 10.30 -7.14
CA LYS A 119 -6.43 11.64 -7.73
C LYS A 119 -6.50 11.58 -9.25
N THR A 120 -7.49 12.27 -9.81
CA THR A 120 -7.68 12.42 -11.25
C THR A 120 -6.79 13.51 -11.85
N ASP A 121 -6.21 14.38 -11.02
CA ASP A 121 -5.42 15.54 -11.38
C ASP A 121 -3.93 15.41 -11.00
N LEU A 122 -3.38 14.18 -11.00
CA LEU A 122 -1.96 13.94 -10.75
C LEU A 122 -1.10 14.75 -11.74
N THR A 123 -0.49 15.82 -11.24
CA THR A 123 0.35 16.71 -12.04
C THR A 123 1.73 16.09 -12.28
N PRO A 124 2.50 16.58 -13.27
CA PRO A 124 3.88 16.15 -13.47
C PRO A 124 4.78 16.32 -12.23
N GLU A 125 4.42 17.22 -11.31
CA GLU A 125 5.15 17.43 -10.06
C GLU A 125 5.15 16.19 -9.17
N TRP A 126 4.01 15.51 -9.00
CA TRP A 126 3.90 14.28 -8.23
C TRP A 126 4.86 13.20 -8.74
N TYR A 127 4.94 13.05 -10.06
CA TYR A 127 5.83 12.09 -10.70
C TYR A 127 7.30 12.50 -10.71
N SER A 128 7.60 13.78 -10.47
CA SER A 128 8.97 14.28 -10.37
C SER A 128 9.63 13.94 -9.03
N ARG A 129 8.84 13.73 -7.98
CA ARG A 129 9.30 13.43 -6.61
C ARG A 129 10.16 12.16 -6.56
N PRO A 130 11.10 12.03 -5.61
CA PRO A 130 11.88 10.81 -5.45
C PRO A 130 10.99 9.61 -5.17
N TYR A 131 11.26 8.49 -5.84
CA TYR A 131 10.55 7.24 -5.56
C TYR A 131 11.27 6.49 -4.46
N ILE A 132 10.51 5.96 -3.52
CA ILE A 132 11.00 5.04 -2.49
C ILE A 132 10.45 3.65 -2.80
N SER A 133 11.23 2.61 -2.52
CA SER A 133 10.80 1.22 -2.69
C SER A 133 10.18 0.65 -1.42
N ASP A 134 10.51 1.22 -0.26
CA ASP A 134 10.15 0.73 1.06
C ASP A 134 9.83 1.93 1.95
N TYR A 135 8.61 2.00 2.47
CA TYR A 135 8.20 3.03 3.42
C TYR A 135 8.18 2.41 4.82
N GLN A 136 8.99 2.97 5.72
CA GLN A 136 9.05 2.59 7.12
C GLN A 136 8.61 3.80 7.94
N GLU A 137 7.57 3.62 8.76
CA GLU A 137 7.18 4.61 9.75
C GLU A 137 8.22 4.58 10.88
N ASN A 138 9.03 5.65 11.00
CA ASN A 138 10.04 5.79 12.06
C ASN A 138 9.40 6.15 13.41
#